data_AF-A0AAX2ABF1-F1
#
_entry.id   AF-A0AAX2ABF1-F1
#
_cell.length_a   1.000
_cell.length_b   1.000
_cell.length_c   1.000
_cell.angle_alpha   90.00
_cell.angle_beta   90.00
_cell.angle_gamma   90.00
#
_symmetry.space_group_name_H-M   'P 1'
#
loop_
_entity.id
_entity.type
_entity.pdbx_description
1 polymer ?
#
loop_
_entity_poly.entity_id
_entity_poly.type
_entity_poly.pdbx_seq_one_letter_code
_entity_poly.pdbx_strand_id
1 'polypeptide(L)'
;MTYEILEYNQDENIDETYNHDVNHPIFYNMTMLKNYIKRTGVYGKVFEYDDTEWAEYHNADDNDYSVEIPEPMGEYITSELVE
;
A
#
# COMPACT_ATOMS: atom_id res chain seq x y z
N MET A 1 -11.45 0.13 -6.28
CA MET A 1 -10.13 0.71 -6.02
C MET A 1 -9.44 -0.10 -4.96
N THR A 2 -8.18 -0.42 -5.21
CA THR A 2 -7.33 -1.19 -4.31
C THR A 2 -6.27 -0.27 -3.74
N TYR A 3 -5.96 -0.44 -2.46
CA TYR A 3 -5.03 0.41 -1.74
C TYR A 3 -3.92 -0.42 -1.11
N GLU A 4 -2.68 0.00 -1.32
CA GLU A 4 -1.49 -0.59 -0.71
C GLU A 4 -0.83 0.42 0.21
N ILE A 5 -0.32 -0.03 1.36
CA ILE A 5 0.46 0.82 2.27
C ILE A 5 1.93 0.40 2.23
N LEU A 6 2.80 1.35 1.88
CA LEU A 6 4.23 1.26 2.19
C LEU A 6 4.47 1.96 3.53
N GLU A 7 4.69 1.16 4.56
CA GLU A 7 4.94 1.67 5.92
C GLU A 7 6.31 2.35 5.99
N TYR A 8 6.37 3.54 6.59
CA TYR A 8 7.65 4.18 6.87
C TYR A 8 8.32 3.49 8.06
N ASN A 9 9.66 3.52 8.08
CA ASN A 9 10.39 3.08 9.26
C ASN A 9 10.04 3.99 10.44
N GLN A 10 9.51 3.37 11.49
CA GLN A 10 9.17 4.05 12.75
C GLN A 10 10.37 4.11 13.70
N ASP A 11 11.48 3.45 13.36
CA ASP A 11 12.75 3.48 14.08
C ASP A 11 13.67 4.53 13.47
N GLU A 12 14.06 5.52 14.27
CA GLU A 12 14.94 6.62 13.88
C GLU A 12 16.38 6.18 13.54
N ASN A 13 16.74 4.93 13.83
CA ASN A 13 18.09 4.39 13.60
C ASN A 13 18.23 3.62 12.28
N ILE A 14 17.14 3.46 11.51
CA ILE A 14 17.16 2.77 10.22
C ILE A 14 17.18 3.80 9.09
N ASP A 15 18.24 3.77 8.28
CA ASP A 15 18.52 4.74 7.21
C ASP A 15 17.58 4.58 5.99
N GLU A 16 16.91 3.43 5.88
CA GLU A 16 15.92 3.17 4.83
C GLU A 16 14.61 3.91 5.14
N THR A 17 14.02 4.58 4.15
CA THR A 17 12.82 5.40 4.37
C THR A 17 11.56 4.56 4.58
N TYR A 18 11.54 3.34 4.04
CA TYR A 18 10.42 2.40 4.10
C TYR A 18 10.82 1.10 4.80
N ASN A 19 9.86 0.51 5.50
CA ASN A 19 10.05 -0.79 6.12
C ASN A 19 9.83 -1.90 5.08
N HIS A 20 10.93 -2.35 4.47
CA HIS A 20 10.93 -3.41 3.44
C HIS A 20 10.60 -4.81 3.99
N ASP A 21 10.61 -5.01 5.32
CA ASP A 21 10.34 -6.30 5.97
C ASP A 21 8.85 -6.56 6.24
N VAL A 22 7.98 -5.56 6.01
CA VAL A 22 6.54 -5.69 6.31
C VAL A 22 5.79 -6.11 5.05
N ASN A 23 5.04 -7.21 5.14
CA ASN A 23 4.03 -7.56 4.15
C ASN A 23 3.11 -6.35 3.91
N HIS A 24 3.22 -5.73 2.74
CA HIS A 24 2.45 -4.55 2.37
C HIS A 24 0.95 -4.86 2.41
N PRO A 25 0.20 -4.33 3.40
CA PRO A 25 -1.19 -4.70 3.54
C PRO A 25 -2.01 -4.08 2.43
N ILE A 26 -2.84 -4.92 1.78
CA ILE A 26 -3.72 -4.54 0.67
C ILE A 26 -5.16 -4.40 1.17
N PHE A 27 -5.84 -3.34 0.73
CA PHE A 27 -7.22 -3.02 1.12
C PHE A 27 -8.09 -2.78 -0.12
N TYR A 28 -9.31 -3.31 -0.13
CA TYR A 28 -10.23 -3.19 -1.27
C TYR A 28 -11.24 -2.04 -1.15
N ASN A 29 -11.12 -1.20 -0.12
CA ASN A 29 -11.84 0.07 -0.01
C ASN A 29 -11.19 1.00 1.02
N MET A 30 -11.44 2.30 0.84
CA MET A 30 -10.97 3.38 1.69
C MET A 30 -11.39 3.24 3.16
N THR A 31 -12.56 2.68 3.44
CA THR A 31 -13.05 2.52 4.83
C THR A 31 -12.21 1.51 5.61
N MET A 32 -11.86 0.37 5.00
CA MET A 32 -11.00 -0.65 5.61
C MET A 32 -9.61 -0.10 5.88
N LEU A 33 -9.05 0.61 4.89
CA LEU A 33 -7.77 1.31 5.00
C LEU A 33 -7.76 2.30 6.19
N LYS A 34 -8.74 3.22 6.24
CA LYS A 34 -8.82 4.22 7.33
C LYS A 34 -8.98 3.58 8.70
N ASN A 35 -9.79 2.51 8.80
CA ASN A 35 -9.96 1.78 10.05
C ASN A 35 -8.66 1.09 10.48
N TYR A 36 -7.90 0.53 9.54
CA TYR A 36 -6.59 -0.04 9.82
C TYR A 36 -5.62 1.02 10.34
N ILE A 37 -5.48 2.16 9.63
CA ILE A 37 -4.61 3.26 10.05
C ILE A 37 -4.97 3.75 11.44
N LYS A 38 -6.27 3.98 11.72
CA LYS A 38 -6.74 4.42 13.05
C LYS A 38 -6.43 3.42 14.16
N ARG A 39 -6.42 2.12 13.85
CA ARG A 39 -6.19 1.05 14.83
C ARG A 39 -4.70 0.81 15.10
N THR A 40 -3.86 0.85 14.07
CA THR A 40 -2.43 0.54 14.19
C THR A 40 -1.58 1.77 14.49
N GLY A 41 -2.04 2.96 14.11
CA GLY A 41 -1.24 4.18 14.18
C GLY A 41 -0.10 4.19 13.14
N VAL A 42 -0.20 3.38 12.09
CA VAL A 42 0.84 3.27 11.06
C VAL A 42 1.06 4.60 10.34
N TYR A 43 2.32 4.98 10.19
CA TYR A 43 2.72 6.12 9.39
C TYR A 43 3.41 5.64 8.12
N GLY A 44 2.91 6.07 6.95
CA GLY A 44 3.37 5.53 5.67
C GLY A 44 2.78 6.27 4.47
N LYS A 45 3.11 5.76 3.28
CA LYS A 45 2.55 6.20 2.00
C LYS A 45 1.52 5.18 1.53
N VAL A 46 0.39 5.67 1.05
CA VAL A 46 -0.69 4.85 0.48
C VAL A 46 -0.72 5.07 -1.03
N PHE A 47 -0.82 3.98 -1.77
CA PHE A 47 -0.99 3.98 -3.21
C PHE A 47 -2.39 3.44 -3.54
N GLU A 48 -3.11 4.13 -4.42
CA GLU A 48 -4.42 3.73 -4.94
C GLU A 48 -4.29 3.22 -6.37
N TYR A 49 -4.84 2.05 -6.65
CA TYR A 49 -4.81 1.39 -7.95
C TYR A 49 -6.23 1.08 -8.44
N ASP A 50 -6.40 0.99 -9.76
CA ASP A 50 -7.60 0.40 -10.36
C ASP A 50 -7.68 -1.09 -9.97
N ASP A 51 -8.87 -1.56 -9.57
CA ASP A 51 -9.05 -2.95 -9.14
C ASP A 51 -8.75 -3.95 -10.25
N THR A 52 -9.09 -3.58 -11.49
CA THR A 52 -8.96 -4.45 -12.66
C THR A 52 -7.48 -4.66 -12.97
N GLU A 53 -6.74 -3.56 -13.10
CA GLU A 53 -5.31 -3.60 -13.42
C GLU A 53 -4.50 -4.27 -12.30
N TRP A 54 -4.82 -3.96 -11.03
CA TRP A 54 -4.15 -4.58 -9.89
C TRP A 54 -4.43 -6.08 -9.77
N ALA A 55 -5.67 -6.50 -10.03
CA ALA A 55 -6.02 -7.92 -10.04
C ALA A 55 -5.36 -8.66 -11.21
N GLU A 56 -5.26 -8.04 -12.38
CA GLU A 56 -4.54 -8.63 -13.52
C GLU A 56 -3.06 -8.84 -13.22
N TYR A 57 -2.38 -7.86 -12.61
CA TYR A 57 -0.99 -7.97 -12.17
C TYR A 57 -0.80 -9.17 -11.21
N HIS A 58 -1.57 -9.24 -10.12
CA HIS A 58 -1.42 -10.33 -9.15
C HIS A 58 -1.73 -11.72 -9.73
N ASN A 59 -2.71 -11.83 -10.63
CA ASN A 59 -3.02 -13.10 -11.29
C ASN A 59 -1.92 -13.52 -12.29
N ALA A 60 -1.18 -12.56 -12.84
CA ALA A 60 -0.11 -12.82 -13.79
C ALA A 60 1.23 -13.14 -13.12
N ASP A 61 1.48 -12.60 -11.93
CA ASP A 61 2.67 -12.89 -11.10
C ASP A 61 2.77 -14.40 -10.76
N ASP A 62 1.64 -15.09 -10.62
CA ASP A 62 1.55 -16.55 -10.43
C ASP A 62 2.04 -17.37 -11.65
N ASN A 63 2.24 -16.75 -12.82
CA ASN A 63 2.56 -17.44 -14.08
C ASN A 63 3.98 -17.18 -14.65
N ASP A 64 4.92 -16.72 -13.83
CA ASP A 64 6.36 -16.58 -14.22
C ASP A 64 6.61 -15.57 -15.37
N TYR A 65 5.60 -14.77 -15.73
CA TYR A 65 5.73 -13.64 -16.66
C TYR A 65 6.02 -12.37 -15.86
N SER A 66 7.03 -11.61 -16.27
CA SER A 66 7.32 -10.28 -15.71
C SER A 66 6.22 -9.30 -16.14
N VAL A 67 5.12 -9.26 -15.40
CA VAL A 67 4.10 -8.22 -15.56
C VAL A 67 4.52 -7.02 -14.73
N GLU A 68 4.46 -5.84 -15.32
CA GLU A 68 4.79 -4.60 -14.63
C GLU A 68 3.70 -4.28 -13.60
N ILE A 69 4.12 -3.83 -12.41
CA ILE A 69 3.19 -3.30 -11.40
C ILE A 69 2.44 -2.12 -12.04
N PRO A 70 1.09 -2.07 -11.98
CA PRO A 70 0.34 -0.99 -12.58
C PRO A 70 0.67 0.34 -11.91
N GLU A 71 0.58 1.43 -12.68
CA GLU A 71 0.82 2.76 -12.13
C GLU A 71 -0.27 3.15 -11.13
N PRO A 72 0.09 3.75 -9.97
CA PRO A 72 -0.89 4.22 -9.02
C PRO A 72 -1.70 5.38 -9.59
N MET A 73 -3.02 5.32 -9.44
CA MET A 73 -3.95 6.40 -9.78
C MET A 73 -3.93 7.53 -8.75
N GLY A 74 -3.48 7.25 -7.53
CA GLY A 74 -3.45 8.20 -6.43
C GLY A 74 -2.40 7.85 -5.38
N GLU A 75 -1.91 8.88 -4.69
CA GLU A 75 -0.93 8.75 -3.61
C GLU A 75 -1.33 9.61 -2.42
N TYR A 76 -1.21 9.08 -1.21
CA TYR A 76 -1.59 9.75 0.04
C TYR A 76 -0.60 9.49 1.16
N ILE A 77 -0.52 10.38 2.14
CA ILE A 77 0.12 10.10 3.43
C ILE A 77 -0.94 9.64 4.42
N THR A 78 -0.66 8.62 5.22
CA THR A 78 -1.66 8.04 6.14
C THR A 78 -2.27 9.08 7.10
N SER A 79 -1.50 10.10 7.50
CA SER A 79 -1.98 11.20 8.35
C SER A 79 -3.07 12.06 7.71
N GLU A 80 -3.10 12.16 6.37
CA GLU A 80 -4.10 12.93 5.62
C GLU A 80 -5.43 12.17 5.51
N LEU A 81 -5.40 10.85 5.69
CA LEU A 81 -6.58 9.99 5.52
C LEU A 81 -7.45 9.89 6.77
N VAL A 82 -6.90 10.18 7.96
CA VAL A 82 -7.52 9.88 9.25
C VAL A 82 -7.87 11.10 10.11
N GLU A 83 -7.98 12.29 9.49
CA GLU A 83 -8.51 13.52 10.12
C GLU A 83 -9.78 13.30 10.97
#